data_AF-A0A924QT41-F1
#
_entry.id   AF-A0A924QT41-F1
#
_cell.length_a   1.000
_cell.length_b   1.000
_cell.length_c   1.000
_cell.angle_alpha   90.00
_cell.angle_beta   90.00
_cell.angle_gamma   90.00
#
_symmetry.space_group_name_H-M   'P 1'
#
loop_
_entity.id
_entity.type
_entity.pdbx_description
1 polymer ?
#
loop_
_entity_poly.entity_id
_entity_poly.type
_entity_poly.pdbx_seq_one_letter_code
_entity_poly.pdbx_strand_id
1 'polypeptide(L)'
;MSKTLFEKIWDKHIVQKIEDGPSVMYIDRHFIHEVTSPQAFAGLEKRGIGVHNPKQIIATADHNVPTMDQHLRIKEELSRMQVDKLISNCKKFGVELYGLGHPYQGIVHV
;
A
#
# COMPACT_ATOMS: atom_id res chain seq x y z
N MET A 1 -14.65 28.00 19.98
CA MET A 1 -13.52 28.35 19.08
C MET A 1 -13.77 27.73 17.71
N SER A 2 -13.28 28.35 16.65
CA SER A 2 -13.32 27.76 15.31
C SER A 2 -12.31 26.62 15.19
N LYS A 3 -12.68 25.52 14.53
CA LYS A 3 -11.77 24.39 14.28
C LYS A 3 -10.81 24.67 13.11
N THR A 4 -9.57 24.21 13.24
CA THR A 4 -8.56 24.13 12.17
C THR A 4 -8.97 23.14 11.07
N LEU A 5 -8.29 23.18 9.91
CA LEU A 5 -8.52 22.20 8.85
C LEU A 5 -8.18 20.78 9.30
N PHE A 6 -7.07 20.61 10.04
CA PHE A 6 -6.66 19.33 10.58
C PHE A 6 -7.74 18.73 11.49
N GLU A 7 -8.25 19.50 12.47
CA GLU A 7 -9.31 19.02 13.37
C GLU A 7 -10.58 18.65 12.62
N LYS A 8 -10.95 19.41 11.59
CA LYS A 8 -12.11 19.10 10.75
C LYS A 8 -11.95 17.78 10.00
N ILE A 9 -10.76 17.51 9.45
CA ILE A 9 -10.47 16.24 8.77
C ILE A 9 -10.44 15.11 9.80
N TRP A 10 -9.70 15.28 10.90
CA TRP A 10 -9.58 14.28 11.96
C TRP A 10 -10.94 13.86 12.52
N ASP A 11 -11.76 14.83 12.95
CA ASP A 11 -13.09 14.57 13.50
C ASP A 11 -14.04 13.87 12.52
N LYS A 12 -13.83 14.06 11.20
CA LYS A 12 -14.64 13.40 10.17
C LYS A 12 -14.29 11.91 9.98
N HIS A 13 -13.10 11.48 10.39
CA HIS A 13 -12.60 10.11 10.17
C HIS A 13 -12.49 9.28 11.46
N ILE A 14 -12.72 9.88 12.64
CA ILE A 14 -12.88 9.11 13.88
C ILE A 14 -14.19 8.31 13.79
N VAL A 15 -14.09 6.99 13.97
CA VAL A 15 -15.25 6.09 14.04
C VAL A 15 -15.61 5.74 15.48
N GLN A 16 -14.66 5.84 16.40
CA GLN A 16 -14.90 5.61 17.82
C GLN A 16 -13.89 6.41 18.66
N LYS A 17 -14.38 7.05 19.73
CA LYS A 17 -13.54 7.63 20.78
C LYS A 17 -13.53 6.66 21.95
N ILE A 18 -12.34 6.30 22.43
CA ILE A 18 -12.15 5.46 23.62
C ILE A 18 -11.94 6.41 24.80
N GLU A 19 -12.76 6.28 25.85
CA GLU A 19 -12.58 7.04 27.09
C GLU A 19 -11.19 6.72 27.68
N ASP A 20 -10.45 7.76 28.05
CA ASP A 20 -9.06 7.68 28.50
C ASP A 20 -8.10 6.92 27.56
N GLY A 21 -8.44 6.82 26.27
CA GLY A 21 -7.70 6.03 25.28
C GLY A 21 -7.54 6.69 23.91
N PRO A 22 -6.86 6.02 22.97
CA PRO A 22 -6.69 6.53 21.61
C PRO A 22 -8.03 6.54 20.85
N SER A 23 -8.17 7.45 19.89
CA SER A 23 -9.29 7.41 18.95
C SER A 23 -9.07 6.33 17.89
N VAL A 24 -10.14 5.65 17.50
CA VAL A 24 -10.15 4.74 16.36
C VAL A 24 -10.48 5.55 15.12
N MET A 25 -9.56 5.56 14.15
CA MET A 25 -9.71 6.28 12.89
C MET A 25 -9.86 5.29 11.74
N TYR A 26 -10.77 5.59 10.81
CA TYR A 26 -10.89 4.85 9.56
C TYR A 26 -9.83 5.34 8.56
N ILE A 27 -9.21 4.41 7.82
CA ILE A 27 -8.26 4.74 6.76
C ILE A 27 -8.94 4.54 5.40
N ASP A 28 -9.12 5.63 4.65
CA ASP A 28 -9.89 5.62 3.39
C ASP A 28 -9.11 5.08 2.19
N ARG A 29 -7.77 5.20 2.23
CA ARG A 29 -6.86 4.82 1.16
C ARG A 29 -5.52 4.34 1.72
N HIS A 30 -4.98 3.29 1.11
CA HIS A 30 -3.61 2.83 1.32
C HIS A 30 -2.86 2.88 0.00
N PHE A 31 -1.68 3.48 0.02
CA PHE A 31 -0.73 3.41 -1.10
C PHE A 31 0.47 2.58 -0.64
N ILE A 32 0.80 1.56 -1.42
CA ILE A 32 1.75 0.53 -1.00
C ILE A 32 2.78 0.26 -2.11
N HIS A 33 3.97 -0.22 -1.74
CA HIS A 33 5.08 -0.44 -2.66
C HIS A 33 5.89 -1.70 -2.32
N GLU A 34 6.78 -2.12 -3.20
CA GLU A 34 7.45 -3.43 -3.19
C GLU A 34 8.44 -3.65 -2.04
N VAL A 35 8.90 -2.59 -1.38
CA VAL A 35 9.94 -2.71 -0.34
C VAL A 35 9.35 -3.14 1.01
N THR A 36 8.19 -2.59 1.38
CA THR A 36 7.59 -2.73 2.73
C THR A 36 6.34 -3.61 2.75
N SER A 37 5.60 -3.65 1.64
CA SER A 37 4.34 -4.38 1.56
C SER A 37 4.48 -5.89 1.65
N PRO A 38 5.52 -6.55 1.08
CA PRO A 38 5.69 -7.99 1.23
C PRO A 38 5.65 -8.47 2.68
N GLN A 39 6.27 -7.73 3.60
CA GLN A 39 6.31 -8.03 5.03
C GLN A 39 4.94 -7.80 5.68
N ALA A 40 4.22 -6.74 5.28
CA ALA A 40 2.86 -6.49 5.75
C ALA A 40 1.89 -7.62 5.35
N PHE A 41 1.94 -8.06 4.08
CA PHE A 41 1.15 -9.21 3.61
C PHE A 41 1.52 -10.51 4.34
N ALA A 42 2.81 -10.79 4.54
CA ALA A 42 3.25 -11.94 5.34
C ALA A 42 2.72 -11.88 6.78
N GLY A 43 2.64 -10.68 7.36
CA GLY A 43 2.02 -10.45 8.67
C GLY A 43 0.53 -10.78 8.69
N LEU A 44 -0.22 -10.43 7.65
CA LEU A 44 -1.63 -10.80 7.50
C LEU A 44 -1.81 -12.31 7.39
N GLU A 45 -1.00 -12.98 6.56
CA GLU A 45 -1.01 -14.43 6.40
C GLU A 45 -0.70 -15.15 7.71
N LYS A 46 0.35 -14.72 8.43
CA LYS A 46 0.74 -15.28 9.72
C LYS A 46 -0.39 -15.17 10.76
N ARG A 47 -1.17 -14.09 10.69
CA ARG A 47 -2.34 -13.86 11.56
C ARG A 47 -3.60 -14.60 11.09
N GLY A 48 -3.58 -15.23 9.91
CA GLY A 48 -4.73 -15.90 9.34
C GLY A 48 -5.86 -14.95 8.93
N ILE A 49 -5.56 -13.68 8.67
CA ILE A 49 -6.55 -12.66 8.29
C ILE A 49 -6.33 -12.18 6.85
N GLY A 50 -7.42 -11.78 6.19
CA GLY A 50 -7.38 -11.16 4.88
C GLY A 50 -7.10 -9.67 4.91
N VAL A 51 -6.96 -9.08 3.72
CA VAL A 51 -6.97 -7.62 3.53
C VAL A 51 -8.39 -7.11 3.66
N HIS A 52 -8.60 -6.12 4.54
CA HIS A 52 -9.86 -5.41 4.61
C HIS A 52 -9.94 -4.37 3.48
N ASN A 53 -11.06 -4.37 2.73
CA ASN A 53 -11.34 -3.43 1.64
C ASN A 53 -10.19 -3.26 0.61
N PRO A 54 -9.77 -4.32 -0.10
CA PRO A 54 -8.64 -4.25 -1.04
C PRO A 54 -8.82 -3.22 -2.16
N LYS A 55 -10.07 -2.83 -2.49
CA LYS A 55 -10.39 -1.76 -3.45
C LYS A 55 -9.97 -0.35 -2.98
N GLN A 56 -9.62 -0.17 -1.71
CA GLN A 56 -9.08 1.08 -1.18
C GLN A 56 -7.55 1.11 -1.19
N ILE A 57 -6.92 0.06 -1.71
CA ILE A 57 -5.47 -0.11 -1.73
C ILE A 57 -5.00 -0.06 -3.18
N ILE A 58 -4.01 0.79 -3.44
CA ILE A 58 -3.32 0.84 -4.73
C ILE A 58 -1.84 0.56 -4.47
N ALA A 59 -1.31 -0.40 -5.20
CA ALA A 59 0.11 -0.72 -5.21
C ALA A 59 0.79 -0.13 -6.44
N THR A 60 2.05 0.30 -6.29
CA THR A 60 2.94 0.63 -7.40
C THR A 60 4.32 0.02 -7.16
N ALA A 61 5.09 -0.21 -8.21
CA ALA A 61 6.50 -0.58 -8.10
C ALA A 61 7.37 0.60 -8.54
N ASP A 62 8.15 1.16 -7.61
CA ASP A 62 8.84 2.45 -7.82
C ASP A 62 10.25 2.58 -7.23
N HIS A 63 10.67 1.72 -6.29
CA HIS A 63 11.99 1.82 -5.63
C HIS A 63 13.05 0.92 -6.29
N ASN A 64 12.68 -0.30 -6.66
CA ASN A 64 13.56 -1.36 -7.13
C ASN A 64 13.32 -1.71 -8.61
N VAL A 65 12.92 -0.70 -9.37
CA VAL A 65 12.64 -0.80 -10.79
C VAL A 65 13.80 -0.19 -11.58
N PRO A 66 14.26 -0.84 -12.66
CA PRO A 66 15.36 -0.30 -13.45
C PRO A 66 14.89 0.94 -14.22
N THR A 67 15.74 1.96 -14.35
CA THR A 67 15.42 3.14 -15.17
C THR A 67 15.40 2.82 -16.67
N MET A 68 16.28 1.91 -17.09
CA MET A 68 16.42 1.45 -18.49
C MET A 68 15.90 0.02 -18.63
N ASP A 69 15.48 -0.34 -19.84
CA ASP A 69 15.12 -1.71 -20.20
C ASP A 69 14.06 -2.38 -19.29
N GLN A 70 13.07 -1.63 -18.83
CA GLN A 70 12.00 -2.14 -17.93
C GLN A 70 11.17 -3.28 -18.54
N HIS A 71 11.20 -3.46 -19.87
CA HIS A 71 10.59 -4.59 -20.57
C HIS A 71 11.36 -5.90 -20.36
N LEU A 72 12.61 -5.82 -19.87
CA LEU A 72 13.43 -6.97 -19.52
C LEU A 72 13.27 -7.34 -18.05
N ARG A 73 13.70 -8.56 -17.71
CA ARG A 73 13.75 -9.03 -16.32
C ARG A 73 14.69 -8.17 -15.48
N ILE A 74 14.24 -7.78 -14.28
CA ILE A 74 15.08 -7.12 -13.29
C ILE A 74 16.31 -8.00 -12.98
N LYS A 75 17.50 -7.46 -13.22
CA LYS A 75 18.78 -8.17 -13.14
C LYS A 75 19.14 -8.49 -11.69
N GLU A 76 19.09 -7.47 -10.83
CA GLU A 76 19.41 -7.59 -9.42
C GLU A 76 18.35 -8.47 -8.73
N GLU A 77 18.82 -9.48 -8.01
CA GLU A 77 17.98 -10.57 -7.53
C GLU A 77 17.04 -10.13 -6.41
N LEU A 78 17.52 -9.33 -5.46
CA LEU A 78 16.71 -8.86 -4.34
C LEU A 78 15.59 -7.93 -4.81
N SER A 79 15.92 -7.00 -5.69
CA SER A 79 15.00 -6.08 -6.36
C SER A 79 13.89 -6.85 -7.07
N ARG A 80 14.28 -7.85 -7.88
CA ARG A 80 13.34 -8.73 -8.57
C ARG A 80 12.44 -9.46 -7.59
N MET A 81 13.00 -10.06 -6.54
CA MET A 81 12.22 -10.79 -5.54
C MET A 81 11.18 -9.90 -4.87
N GLN A 82 11.52 -8.66 -4.53
CA GLN A 82 10.59 -7.72 -3.90
C GLN A 82 9.44 -7.34 -4.84
N VAL A 83 9.74 -7.01 -6.10
CA VAL A 83 8.72 -6.71 -7.13
C VAL A 83 7.83 -7.93 -7.40
N ASP A 84 8.40 -9.12 -7.60
CA ASP A 84 7.66 -10.36 -7.84
C ASP A 84 6.76 -10.71 -6.62
N LYS A 85 7.25 -10.45 -5.41
CA LYS A 85 6.49 -10.68 -4.19
C LYS A 85 5.32 -9.70 -4.06
N LEU A 86 5.51 -8.42 -4.41
CA LEU A 86 4.39 -7.48 -4.50
C LEU A 86 3.35 -7.93 -5.52
N ILE A 87 3.77 -8.33 -6.73
CA ILE A 87 2.87 -8.79 -7.81
C ILE A 87 2.02 -9.98 -7.34
N SER A 88 2.68 -11.01 -6.78
CA SER A 88 1.99 -12.22 -6.31
C SER A 88 1.05 -11.92 -5.14
N ASN A 89 1.43 -11.06 -4.21
CA ASN A 89 0.56 -10.65 -3.11
C ASN A 89 -0.64 -9.84 -3.60
N CYS A 90 -0.45 -8.87 -4.50
CA CYS A 90 -1.55 -8.07 -5.05
C CYS A 90 -2.57 -8.96 -5.77
N LYS A 91 -2.10 -9.90 -6.59
CA LYS A 91 -2.95 -10.91 -7.23
C LYS A 91 -3.70 -11.77 -6.20
N LYS A 92 -3.01 -12.23 -5.15
CA LYS A 92 -3.59 -13.08 -4.09
C LYS A 92 -4.68 -12.36 -3.28
N PHE A 93 -4.45 -11.10 -2.93
CA PHE A 93 -5.33 -10.32 -2.06
C PHE A 93 -6.31 -9.41 -2.81
N GLY A 94 -6.28 -9.42 -4.15
CA GLY A 94 -7.17 -8.61 -4.98
C GLY A 94 -6.90 -7.11 -4.91
N VAL A 95 -5.63 -6.72 -4.69
CA VAL A 95 -5.17 -5.32 -4.66
C VAL A 95 -4.79 -4.88 -6.07
N GLU A 96 -5.21 -3.67 -6.45
CA GLU A 96 -4.83 -3.07 -7.73
C GLU A 96 -3.34 -2.72 -7.76
N LEU A 97 -2.67 -3.06 -8.86
CA LEU A 97 -1.22 -2.88 -9.00
C LEU A 97 -0.89 -2.14 -10.30
N TYR A 98 -0.27 -0.98 -10.15
CA TYR A 98 0.41 -0.26 -11.23
C TYR A 98 1.86 -0.76 -11.33
N GLY A 99 2.01 -1.94 -11.92
CA GLY A 99 3.30 -2.59 -12.11
C GLY A 99 4.10 -2.01 -13.30
N LEU A 100 5.26 -2.61 -13.59
CA LEU A 100 6.12 -2.21 -14.70
C LEU A 100 5.35 -2.15 -16.02
N GLY A 101 5.39 -0.99 -16.68
CA GLY A 101 4.72 -0.75 -17.97
C GLY A 101 3.24 -0.36 -17.87
N HIS A 102 2.69 -0.26 -16.66
CA HIS A 102 1.34 0.26 -16.46
C HIS A 102 1.30 1.78 -16.72
N PRO A 103 0.27 2.34 -17.40
CA PRO A 103 0.21 3.78 -17.71
C PRO A 103 0.16 4.69 -16.48
N TYR A 104 -0.24 4.14 -15.32
CA TYR A 104 -0.26 4.83 -14.03
C TYR A 104 0.88 4.41 -13.09
N GLN A 105 1.87 3.68 -13.59
CA GLN A 105 3.06 3.38 -12.80
C GLN A 105 3.84 4.68 -12.54
N GLY A 106 4.19 4.91 -11.28
CA GLY A 106 4.98 6.06 -10.87
C GLY A 106 5.39 5.94 -9.40
N ILE A 107 6.09 6.97 -8.91
CA ILE A 107 6.43 7.10 -7.50
C ILE A 107 5.14 7.11 -6.69
N VAL A 108 5.08 6.35 -5.59
CA VAL A 108 3.85 6.10 -4.79
C VAL A 108 3.12 7.36 -4.30
N HIS A 109 3.78 8.52 -4.30
CA HIS A 109 3.24 9.80 -3.85
C HIS A 109 2.91 10.80 -4.97
N VAL A 110 3.05 10.40 -6.23
CA VAL A 110 2.79 11.22 -7.43
C VAL A 110 1.53 10.72 -8.13
#